data_AF-A0A1M6TZW4-F1
#
_entry.id   AF-A0A1M6TZW4-F1
#
_cell.length_a   1.000
_cell.length_b   1.000
_cell.length_c   1.000
_cell.angle_alpha   90.00
_cell.angle_beta   90.00
_cell.angle_gamma   90.00
#
_symmetry.space_group_name_H-M   'P 1'
#
loop_
_entity.id
_entity.type
_entity.pdbx_description
1 polymer ?
#
loop_
_entity_poly.entity_id
_entity_poly.type
_entity_poly.pdbx_seq_one_letter_code
_entity_poly.pdbx_strand_id
1 'polypeptide(L)'
;MLRNTIILSAIGLISISNLNAQEKNDSVSKIEIDEVVVTGSGYRQNVKDAPATISVIPQSEIKKRAYRDITDVLQDIPGVFITGGGGSSDISIRGADAGYTLILIDGKRANTRAIRPNSDGPGLEQGLMPPVEAIERIEVVKGPMSTLYGSDAMGGVINIITKKTSNTG
;
A
#
# COMPACT_ATOMS: atom_id res chain seq x y z
N MET A 1 31.76 -45.88 -67.09
CA MET A 1 30.59 -45.33 -67.80
C MET A 1 30.56 -43.83 -67.57
N LEU A 2 30.62 -43.07 -68.66
CA LEU A 2 30.57 -41.60 -68.68
C LEU A 2 29.19 -41.07 -68.27
N ARG A 3 29.19 -39.80 -67.81
CA ARG A 3 28.18 -38.70 -67.91
C ARG A 3 28.28 -37.88 -66.60
N ASN A 4 28.34 -36.57 -66.54
CA ASN A 4 28.20 -35.51 -67.54
C ASN A 4 28.81 -34.22 -66.92
N THR A 5 29.59 -33.50 -67.72
CA THR A 5 29.73 -32.03 -67.84
C THR A 5 28.48 -31.20 -67.39
N ILE A 6 28.47 -29.94 -66.93
CA ILE A 6 29.33 -28.75 -67.14
C ILE A 6 28.77 -27.58 -66.25
N ILE A 7 29.65 -26.77 -65.65
CA ILE A 7 29.67 -25.28 -65.53
C ILE A 7 28.45 -24.52 -64.94
N LEU A 8 28.64 -23.66 -63.93
CA LEU A 8 28.85 -22.19 -64.09
C LEU A 8 28.97 -21.44 -62.75
N SER A 9 29.81 -20.41 -62.78
CA SER A 9 30.20 -19.42 -61.77
C SER A 9 29.10 -18.77 -60.94
N ALA A 10 29.42 -18.33 -59.72
CA ALA A 10 29.62 -16.89 -59.43
C ALA A 10 30.11 -16.67 -57.99
N ILE A 11 31.13 -15.83 -57.88
CA ILE A 11 31.74 -15.30 -56.68
C ILE A 11 30.78 -14.32 -56.00
N GLY A 12 30.66 -14.42 -54.68
CA GLY A 12 30.00 -13.43 -53.83
C GLY A 12 30.53 -13.51 -52.41
N LEU A 13 31.70 -12.90 -52.16
CA LEU A 13 32.19 -12.62 -50.81
C LEU A 13 31.28 -11.56 -50.19
N ILE A 14 30.35 -11.98 -49.34
CA ILE A 14 29.59 -11.07 -48.48
C ILE A 14 30.38 -10.94 -47.17
N SER A 15 31.12 -9.85 -47.05
CA SER A 15 31.67 -9.38 -45.77
C SER A 15 30.50 -9.02 -44.85
N ILE A 16 30.25 -9.84 -43.83
CA ILE A 16 29.28 -9.51 -42.79
C ILE A 16 30.03 -8.70 -41.73
N SER A 17 29.91 -7.38 -41.85
CA SER A 17 30.39 -6.40 -40.87
C SER A 17 29.63 -6.53 -39.54
N ASN A 18 30.41 -6.41 -38.46
CA ASN A 18 30.08 -6.50 -37.04
C ASN A 18 28.67 -6.03 -36.64
N LEU A 19 27.88 -6.94 -36.05
CA LEU A 19 26.72 -6.60 -35.25
C LEU A 19 27.20 -6.23 -33.84
N ASN A 20 27.36 -4.93 -33.60
CA ASN A 20 27.38 -4.40 -32.23
C ASN A 20 25.96 -4.56 -31.69
N ALA A 21 25.77 -5.54 -30.79
CA ALA A 21 24.60 -5.60 -29.95
C ALA A 21 24.59 -4.36 -29.05
N GLN A 22 23.74 -3.39 -29.39
CA GLN A 22 23.44 -2.28 -28.50
C GLN A 22 22.68 -2.86 -27.29
N GLU A 23 23.38 -2.98 -26.15
CA GLU A 23 22.73 -3.12 -24.86
C GLU A 23 21.85 -1.88 -24.65
N LYS A 24 20.57 -2.06 -24.95
CA LYS A 24 19.52 -1.11 -24.62
C LYS A 24 19.46 -1.08 -23.10
N ASN A 25 20.11 -0.06 -22.55
CA ASN A 25 20.12 0.28 -21.13
C ASN A 25 18.71 0.74 -20.75
N ASP A 26 17.77 -0.21 -20.71
CA ASP A 26 16.49 -0.05 -20.07
C ASP A 26 16.80 0.01 -18.57
N SER A 27 17.15 1.21 -18.12
CA SER A 27 17.11 1.60 -16.71
C SER A 27 15.66 1.48 -16.23
N VAL A 28 15.22 0.25 -16.06
CA VAL A 28 14.14 -0.09 -15.15
C VAL A 28 14.70 0.31 -13.80
N SER A 29 14.31 1.51 -13.35
CA SER A 29 14.28 1.83 -11.94
C SER A 29 13.55 0.67 -11.28
N LYS A 30 14.34 -0.29 -10.78
CA LYS A 30 13.87 -1.32 -9.87
C LYS A 30 13.44 -0.50 -8.67
N ILE A 31 12.16 -0.16 -8.63
CA ILE A 31 11.51 0.23 -7.39
C ILE A 31 11.64 -1.02 -6.54
N GLU A 32 12.74 -1.11 -5.80
CA GLU A 32 12.80 -2.02 -4.67
C GLU A 32 11.64 -1.58 -3.80
N ILE A 33 10.58 -2.40 -3.82
CA ILE A 33 9.53 -2.30 -2.83
C ILE A 33 10.22 -2.74 -1.54
N ASP A 34 10.92 -1.78 -0.95
CA ASP A 34 11.59 -1.87 0.32
C ASP A 34 10.54 -2.35 1.32
N GLU A 35 10.97 -3.34 2.09
CA GLU A 35 10.32 -3.88 3.27
C GLU A 35 9.38 -2.85 3.94
N VAL A 36 8.08 -2.92 3.64
CA VAL A 36 7.15 -1.97 4.26
C VAL A 36 6.83 -2.48 5.66
N VAL A 37 7.58 -1.96 6.63
CA VAL A 37 7.37 -2.21 8.04
C VAL A 37 6.05 -1.58 8.47
N VAL A 38 5.03 -2.41 8.72
CA VAL A 38 3.80 -1.95 9.37
C VAL A 38 4.12 -1.66 10.83
N THR A 39 4.23 -0.37 11.13
CA THR A 39 4.79 0.14 12.39
C THR A 39 3.94 -0.29 13.58
N GLY A 40 2.63 -0.46 13.39
CA GLY A 40 1.74 -0.83 14.48
C GLY A 40 2.02 -2.23 15.06
N SER A 41 2.47 -3.20 14.25
CA SER A 41 2.44 -4.61 14.65
C SER A 41 3.57 -5.01 15.60
N GLY A 42 4.56 -4.13 15.79
CA GLY A 42 5.83 -4.45 16.46
C GLY A 42 6.69 -5.46 15.69
N TYR A 43 6.17 -6.05 14.60
CA TYR A 43 6.82 -6.99 13.73
C TYR A 43 7.14 -6.33 12.38
N ARG A 44 8.40 -6.40 11.98
CA ARG A 44 8.78 -6.11 10.59
C ARG A 44 8.33 -7.29 9.76
N GLN A 45 7.25 -7.12 9.00
CA GLN A 45 6.82 -8.13 8.05
C GLN A 45 6.97 -7.57 6.65
N ASN A 46 7.74 -8.26 5.81
CA ASN A 46 7.80 -7.93 4.40
C ASN A 46 6.40 -8.13 3.80
N VAL A 47 5.92 -7.18 3.00
CA VAL A 47 4.62 -7.28 2.30
C VAL A 47 4.51 -8.57 1.49
N LYS A 48 5.64 -9.14 1.04
CA LYS A 48 5.70 -10.42 0.31
C LYS A 48 5.47 -11.66 1.17
N ASP A 49 5.72 -11.59 2.47
CA ASP A 49 5.67 -12.73 3.40
C ASP A 49 4.49 -12.64 4.38
N ALA A 50 3.58 -11.67 4.19
CA ALA A 50 2.43 -11.46 5.05
C ALA A 50 1.25 -12.38 4.64
N PRO A 51 0.66 -13.15 5.58
CA PRO A 51 -0.58 -13.89 5.32
C PRO A 51 -1.80 -12.96 5.14
N ALA A 52 -1.63 -11.66 5.43
CA ALA A 52 -2.62 -10.60 5.26
C ALA A 52 -2.19 -9.64 4.14
N THR A 53 -3.17 -9.09 3.41
CA THR A 53 -2.90 -8.10 2.36
C THR A 53 -2.64 -6.74 2.99
N ILE A 54 -1.46 -6.18 2.72
CA ILE A 54 -1.04 -4.86 3.22
C ILE A 54 -1.13 -3.84 2.09
N SER A 55 -1.69 -2.68 2.37
CA SER A 55 -1.62 -1.51 1.50
C SER A 55 -0.96 -0.38 2.25
N VAL A 56 0.04 0.26 1.64
CA VAL A 56 0.68 1.45 2.20
C VAL A 56 0.54 2.59 1.23
N ILE A 57 -0.06 3.67 1.72
CA ILE A 57 -0.40 4.85 0.97
C ILE A 57 0.59 5.93 1.41
N PRO A 58 1.69 6.14 0.66
CA PRO A 58 2.68 7.14 1.01
C PRO A 58 2.12 8.54 0.80
N GLN A 59 2.70 9.53 1.49
CA GLN A 59 2.33 10.93 1.29
C GLN A 59 2.38 11.38 -0.19
N SER A 60 3.32 10.87 -0.97
CA SER A 60 3.42 11.21 -2.39
C SER A 60 2.16 10.81 -3.18
N GLU A 61 1.43 9.78 -2.75
CA GLU A 61 0.16 9.36 -3.33
C GLU A 61 -1.00 10.19 -2.76
N ILE A 62 -1.00 10.45 -1.46
CA ILE A 62 -1.98 11.33 -0.80
C ILE A 62 -2.01 12.70 -1.48
N LYS A 63 -0.84 13.27 -1.80
CA LYS A 63 -0.71 14.59 -2.44
C LYS A 63 -1.15 14.64 -3.91
N LYS A 64 -1.37 13.50 -4.58
CA LYS A 64 -1.81 13.48 -6.00
C LYS A 64 -3.27 13.83 -6.16
N ARG A 65 -4.07 13.76 -5.08
CA ARG A 65 -5.51 13.98 -5.09
C ARG A 65 -5.86 15.03 -4.04
N ALA A 66 -6.97 15.71 -4.24
CA ALA A 66 -7.48 16.72 -3.31
C ALA A 66 -8.37 16.05 -2.25
N TYR A 67 -7.75 15.27 -1.37
CA TYR A 67 -8.45 14.66 -0.23
C TYR A 67 -8.76 15.71 0.85
N ARG A 68 -9.96 15.67 1.42
CA ARG A 68 -10.38 16.63 2.47
C ARG A 68 -10.00 16.13 3.86
N ASP A 69 -10.07 14.83 4.04
CA ASP A 69 -9.80 14.13 5.29
C ASP A 69 -9.26 12.72 5.03
N ILE A 70 -8.94 11.99 6.11
CA ILE A 70 -8.44 10.63 6.01
C ILE A 70 -9.50 9.65 5.48
N THR A 71 -10.80 9.87 5.74
CA THR A 71 -11.83 8.99 5.22
C THR A 71 -11.89 9.01 3.69
N ASP A 72 -11.67 10.17 3.05
CA ASP A 72 -11.55 10.25 1.60
C ASP A 72 -10.35 9.43 1.07
N VAL A 73 -9.21 9.46 1.78
CA VAL A 73 -8.02 8.67 1.40
C VAL A 73 -8.31 7.17 1.52
N LEU A 74 -8.96 6.77 2.60
CA LEU A 74 -9.27 5.37 2.90
C LEU A 74 -10.30 4.77 1.93
N GLN A 75 -11.25 5.58 1.45
CA GLN A 75 -12.27 5.14 0.49
C GLN A 75 -11.67 4.67 -0.84
N ASP A 76 -10.50 5.18 -1.22
CA ASP A 76 -9.81 4.79 -2.45
C ASP A 76 -9.01 3.48 -2.31
N ILE A 77 -8.92 2.92 -1.10
CA ILE A 77 -8.21 1.67 -0.83
C ILE A 77 -9.16 0.48 -1.07
N PRO A 78 -8.85 -0.44 -2.00
CA PRO A 78 -9.72 -1.57 -2.28
C PRO A 78 -10.03 -2.41 -1.03
N GLY A 79 -11.31 -2.68 -0.80
CA GLY A 79 -11.77 -3.49 0.34
C GLY A 79 -11.79 -2.75 1.67
N VAL A 80 -11.60 -1.42 1.67
CA VAL A 80 -11.98 -0.53 2.78
C VAL A 80 -13.31 0.11 2.41
N PHE A 81 -14.25 0.17 3.36
CA PHE A 81 -15.57 0.75 3.17
C PHE A 81 -15.84 1.78 4.25
N ILE A 82 -16.33 2.93 3.84
CA ILE A 82 -16.75 4.02 4.73
C ILE A 82 -18.27 4.06 4.70
N THR A 83 -18.90 4.02 5.88
CA THR A 83 -20.34 4.18 6.05
C THR A 83 -20.63 5.34 6.99
N GLY A 84 -21.75 6.04 6.81
CA GLY A 84 -22.06 7.27 7.55
C GLY A 84 -21.61 8.53 6.80
N GLY A 85 -21.33 9.61 7.53
CA GLY A 85 -20.91 10.89 6.93
C GLY A 85 -20.87 12.04 7.92
N GLY A 86 -20.06 13.07 7.59
CA GLY A 86 -19.70 14.12 8.55
C GLY A 86 -18.87 13.56 9.70
N GLY A 87 -18.91 14.21 10.87
CA GLY A 87 -18.13 13.78 12.04
C GLY A 87 -18.48 12.40 12.62
N SER A 88 -19.39 11.65 11.99
CA SER A 88 -19.82 10.32 12.40
C SER A 88 -19.72 9.34 11.23
N SER A 89 -18.58 8.65 11.14
CA SER A 89 -18.25 7.71 10.06
C SER A 89 -17.68 6.43 10.65
N ASP A 90 -18.06 5.31 10.05
CA ASP A 90 -17.56 3.97 10.39
C ASP A 90 -16.67 3.45 9.28
N ILE A 91 -15.63 2.72 9.65
CA ILE A 91 -14.66 2.16 8.72
C ILE A 91 -14.65 0.63 8.89
N SER A 92 -14.97 -0.07 7.81
CA SER A 92 -14.92 -1.53 7.76
C SER A 92 -13.93 -2.02 6.71
N ILE A 93 -13.37 -3.21 6.96
CA ILE A 93 -12.41 -3.85 6.06
C ILE A 93 -12.98 -5.20 5.64
N ARG A 94 -13.06 -5.44 4.32
CA ARG A 94 -13.55 -6.69 3.70
C ARG A 94 -14.93 -7.14 4.23
N GLY A 95 -15.81 -6.19 4.55
CA GLY A 95 -17.16 -6.45 5.03
C GLY A 95 -17.26 -6.93 6.49
N ALA A 96 -16.16 -6.93 7.25
CA ALA A 96 -16.21 -7.12 8.70
C ALA A 96 -16.99 -5.97 9.36
N ASP A 97 -17.59 -6.23 10.53
CA ASP A 97 -18.19 -5.16 11.34
C ASP A 97 -17.17 -4.05 11.59
N ALA A 98 -17.59 -2.78 11.50
CA ALA A 98 -16.70 -1.63 11.68
C ALA A 98 -16.01 -1.65 13.05
N GLY A 99 -16.65 -2.29 14.03
CA GLY A 99 -16.09 -2.51 15.34
C GLY A 99 -14.91 -3.47 15.42
N TYR A 100 -14.63 -4.19 14.35
CA TYR A 100 -13.45 -5.05 14.22
C TYR A 100 -12.34 -4.42 13.37
N THR A 101 -12.46 -3.13 13.06
CA THR A 101 -11.37 -2.34 12.47
C THR A 101 -10.68 -1.54 13.56
N LEU A 102 -9.42 -1.87 13.84
CA LEU A 102 -8.62 -1.09 14.78
C LEU A 102 -7.93 0.08 14.08
N ILE A 103 -8.12 1.29 14.61
CA ILE A 103 -7.42 2.49 14.14
C ILE A 103 -6.30 2.86 15.11
N LEU A 104 -5.12 3.08 14.56
CA LEU A 104 -3.91 3.51 15.25
C LEU A 104 -3.43 4.84 14.68
N ILE A 105 -2.89 5.69 15.55
CA ILE A 105 -2.11 6.88 15.20
C ILE A 105 -0.72 6.68 15.78
N ASP A 106 0.29 6.62 14.92
CA ASP A 106 1.68 6.33 15.29
C ASP A 106 1.82 5.07 16.15
N GLY A 107 1.07 4.01 15.81
CA GLY A 107 1.04 2.74 16.54
C GLY A 107 0.25 2.76 17.85
N LYS A 108 -0.33 3.89 18.26
CA LYS A 108 -1.17 4.02 19.47
C LYS A 108 -2.64 3.98 19.10
N ARG A 109 -3.48 3.30 19.89
CA ARG A 109 -4.92 3.22 19.61
C ARG A 109 -5.56 4.60 19.60
N ALA A 110 -6.23 4.92 18.48
CA ALA A 110 -7.20 6.00 18.45
C ALA A 110 -8.46 5.46 19.14
N ASN A 111 -8.64 5.76 20.43
CA ASN A 111 -9.78 5.29 21.24
C ASN A 111 -11.07 6.04 20.87
N THR A 112 -11.59 5.80 19.68
CA THR A 112 -12.76 6.48 19.10
C THR A 112 -14.08 5.87 19.60
N ARG A 113 -14.09 4.55 19.85
CA ARG A 113 -15.27 3.81 20.33
C ARG A 113 -15.28 3.53 21.84
N ALA A 114 -14.10 3.45 22.47
CA ALA A 114 -13.96 3.24 23.92
C ALA A 114 -14.52 4.40 24.77
N ILE A 115 -14.62 5.60 24.19
CA ILE A 115 -15.24 6.78 24.81
C ILE A 115 -16.78 6.74 24.78
N ARG A 116 -17.39 5.71 24.18
CA ARG A 116 -18.86 5.52 24.12
C ARG A 116 -19.26 4.06 24.41
N PRO A 117 -19.06 3.55 25.63
CA PRO A 117 -19.34 2.14 25.98
C PRO A 117 -20.82 1.73 25.83
N ASN A 118 -21.75 2.69 25.73
CA ASN A 118 -23.19 2.46 25.66
C ASN A 118 -23.83 2.99 24.36
N SER A 119 -23.11 3.00 23.24
CA SER A 119 -23.69 3.51 22.00
C SER A 119 -23.35 2.71 20.75
N ASP A 120 -24.40 2.32 20.04
CA ASP A 120 -24.38 1.53 18.80
C ASP A 120 -24.37 2.44 17.56
N GLY A 121 -24.18 3.76 17.74
CA GLY A 121 -24.19 4.75 16.65
C GLY A 121 -22.81 4.93 15.99
N PRO A 122 -22.76 5.52 14.79
CA PRO A 122 -21.53 5.61 13.99
C PRO A 122 -20.38 6.32 14.73
N GLY A 123 -19.15 5.82 14.54
CA GLY A 123 -17.95 6.27 15.25
C GLY A 123 -17.59 7.74 14.99
N LEU A 124 -16.85 8.36 15.92
CA LEU A 124 -16.29 9.72 15.74
C LEU A 124 -14.91 9.67 15.08
N GLU A 125 -14.68 8.67 14.23
CA GLU A 125 -13.36 8.32 13.70
C GLU A 125 -12.68 9.54 13.04
N GLN A 126 -13.44 10.32 12.26
CA GLN A 126 -12.96 11.54 11.63
C GLN A 126 -12.53 12.63 12.62
N GLY A 127 -13.21 12.79 13.76
CA GLY A 127 -12.95 13.88 14.72
C GLY A 127 -11.66 13.73 15.53
N LEU A 128 -11.11 12.51 15.58
CA LEU A 128 -9.89 12.18 16.34
C LEU A 128 -8.67 11.99 15.41
N MET A 129 -8.88 12.02 14.10
CA MET A 129 -7.83 11.84 13.10
C MET A 129 -7.02 13.11 12.89
N PRO A 130 -5.69 13.01 12.68
CA PRO A 130 -4.87 14.14 12.28
C PRO A 130 -5.31 14.71 10.92
N PRO A 131 -5.03 16.00 10.64
CA PRO A 131 -5.26 16.55 9.31
C PRO A 131 -4.40 15.84 8.26
N VAL A 132 -4.89 15.75 7.02
CA VAL A 132 -4.25 15.01 5.91
C VAL A 132 -2.82 15.52 5.67
N GLU A 133 -2.59 16.81 5.89
CA GLU A 133 -1.30 17.47 5.70
C GLU A 133 -0.25 17.01 6.72
N ALA A 134 -0.68 16.52 7.89
CA ALA A 134 0.21 15.99 8.92
C ALA A 134 0.64 14.54 8.65
N ILE A 135 0.07 13.87 7.65
CA ILE A 135 0.31 12.46 7.39
C ILE A 135 1.60 12.23 6.61
N GLU A 136 2.42 11.29 7.07
CA GLU A 136 3.57 10.75 6.36
C GLU A 136 3.15 9.58 5.46
N ARG A 137 2.35 8.67 6.00
CA ARG A 137 1.73 7.54 5.27
C ARG A 137 0.58 6.94 6.05
N ILE A 138 -0.26 6.16 5.36
CA ILE A 138 -1.29 5.32 5.97
C ILE A 138 -0.98 3.87 5.65
N GLU A 139 -1.02 3.01 6.65
CA GLU A 139 -0.80 1.57 6.54
C GLU A 139 -2.12 0.85 6.82
N VAL A 140 -2.57 0.00 5.91
CA VAL A 140 -3.82 -0.78 6.05
C VAL A 140 -3.52 -2.27 5.92
N VAL A 141 -3.72 -3.00 7.02
CA VAL A 141 -3.63 -4.46 7.08
C VAL A 141 -5.02 -5.05 7.03
N LYS A 142 -5.31 -5.86 6.01
CA LYS A 142 -6.62 -6.46 5.79
C LYS A 142 -6.65 -7.91 6.26
N GLY A 143 -7.47 -8.19 7.26
CA GLY A 143 -7.61 -9.51 7.87
C GLY A 143 -7.21 -9.54 9.34
N PRO A 144 -7.35 -10.71 10.00
CA PRO A 144 -7.26 -10.80 11.44
C PRO A 144 -5.85 -10.49 11.98
N MET A 145 -5.77 -9.53 12.89
CA MET A 145 -4.57 -9.13 13.62
C MET A 145 -4.77 -9.23 15.15
N SER A 146 -5.72 -10.06 15.58
CA SER A 146 -6.15 -10.16 16.97
C SER A 146 -5.12 -10.76 17.92
N THR A 147 -4.13 -11.49 17.41
CA THR A 147 -3.00 -11.99 18.20
C THR A 147 -2.10 -10.85 18.69
N LEU A 148 -1.98 -9.77 17.91
CA LEU A 148 -1.13 -8.61 18.24
C LEU A 148 -1.92 -7.49 18.92
N TYR A 149 -3.19 -7.31 18.55
CA TYR A 149 -3.99 -6.19 19.03
C TYR A 149 -5.36 -6.58 19.62
N GLY A 150 -5.59 -7.84 19.94
CA GLY A 150 -6.85 -8.28 20.55
C GLY A 150 -8.06 -8.21 19.61
N SER A 151 -9.26 -8.38 20.18
CA SER A 151 -10.51 -8.55 19.43
C SER A 151 -10.87 -7.40 18.49
N ASP A 152 -10.42 -6.19 18.76
CA ASP A 152 -10.73 -5.00 17.95
C ASP A 152 -10.11 -5.06 16.56
N ALA A 153 -9.12 -5.93 16.33
CA ALA A 153 -8.39 -6.04 15.07
C ALA A 153 -8.77 -7.30 14.28
N MET A 154 -9.98 -7.85 14.48
CA MET A 154 -10.43 -9.05 13.77
C MET A 154 -10.69 -8.82 12.28
N GLY A 155 -11.15 -7.63 11.88
CA GLY A 155 -11.35 -7.23 10.49
C GLY A 155 -10.08 -6.64 9.86
N GLY A 156 -9.29 -5.93 10.66
CA GLY A 156 -8.00 -5.42 10.24
C GLY A 156 -7.49 -4.26 11.09
N VAL A 157 -6.42 -3.65 10.62
CA VAL A 157 -5.76 -2.51 11.28
C VAL A 157 -5.50 -1.41 10.27
N ILE A 158 -5.83 -0.18 10.64
CA ILE A 158 -5.45 1.05 9.94
C ILE A 158 -4.51 1.80 10.85
N ASN A 159 -3.29 2.07 10.40
CA ASN A 159 -2.29 2.81 11.15
C ASN A 159 -1.90 4.07 10.39
N ILE A 160 -2.21 5.21 10.99
CA ILE A 160 -1.96 6.54 10.46
C ILE A 160 -0.62 7.00 11.03
N ILE A 161 0.38 7.18 10.17
CA ILE A 161 1.70 7.66 10.59
C ILE A 161 1.80 9.15 10.31
N THR A 162 2.09 9.93 11.35
CA THR A 162 2.27 11.37 11.24
C THR A 162 3.72 11.72 10.89
N LYS A 163 3.90 12.87 10.26
CA LYS A 163 5.23 13.43 10.00
C LYS A 163 5.94 13.67 11.33
N LYS A 164 7.19 13.20 11.43
CA LYS A 164 8.05 13.60 12.54
C LYS A 164 8.30 15.11 12.48
N THR A 165 8.05 15.82 13.56
CA THR A 165 8.59 17.16 13.73
C THR A 165 10.11 17.01 13.85
N SER A 166 10.87 17.67 12.97
CA SER A 166 12.31 17.83 13.18
C SER A 166 12.46 18.63 14.46
N ASN A 167 12.87 17.96 15.53
CA ASN A 167 13.09 18.55 16.83
C ASN A 167 14.36 19.42 16.74
N THR A 168 14.23 20.64 16.23
CA THR A 168 15.27 21.67 16.37
C THR A 168 15.09 22.25 17.77
N GLY A 169 15.66 21.56 18.75
CA GLY A 169 15.92 22.06 20.10
C GLY A 169 17.32 22.63 20.20
#